data_AF-A0A9Q1MW47-F1
#
_entry.id   AF-A0A9Q1MW47-F1
#
_cell.length_a   1.000
_cell.length_b   1.000
_cell.length_c   1.000
_cell.angle_alpha   90.00
_cell.angle_beta   90.00
_cell.angle_gamma   90.00
#
_symmetry.space_group_name_H-M   'P 1'
#
loop_
_entity.id
_entity.type
_entity.pdbx_description
1 polymer ?
#
loop_
_entity_poly.entity_id
_entity_poly.type
_entity_poly.pdbx_seq_one_letter_code
_entity_poly.pdbx_strand_id
1 'polypeptide(L)'
;MTTIHRWLLKYFKIQLWESIMLHMGVLSGEEFVEKYLDHNDSVTTIDKEHNYAVRPPTRHPIYENFRVKAFKALLSAAPSNYQLSALGELMYQLQCLWSWVRWDRLVNLVKEMQHSQSSESEDVTLFGAKITGGGSGGTVCVIGRNCLRSNEQIIEIQQRYKAATGFSPYVFEGSSPGAAKFGHLNIRLRSSSKEYCD
;
A
#
# COMPACT_ATOMS: atom_id res chain seq x y z
N MET A 1 -28.09 -10.69 -35.78
CA MET A 1 -26.61 -10.65 -35.86
C MET A 1 -26.11 -9.93 -34.61
N THR A 2 -25.72 -10.68 -33.58
CA THR A 2 -25.20 -10.10 -32.33
C THR A 2 -23.83 -10.70 -32.10
N THR A 3 -22.81 -9.94 -32.50
CA THR A 3 -21.40 -10.30 -32.34
C THR A 3 -21.08 -10.26 -30.85
N ILE A 4 -20.99 -11.44 -30.22
CA ILE A 4 -20.44 -11.57 -28.87
C ILE A 4 -18.95 -11.23 -28.97
N HIS A 5 -18.57 -10.07 -28.46
CA HIS A 5 -17.17 -9.71 -28.29
C HIS A 5 -16.53 -10.71 -27.31
N ARG A 6 -15.81 -11.67 -27.88
CA ARG A 6 -15.00 -12.65 -27.16
C ARG A 6 -13.85 -11.89 -26.50
N TRP A 7 -14.01 -11.53 -25.23
CA TRP A 7 -12.92 -10.97 -24.43
C TRP A 7 -11.76 -11.95 -24.43
N LEU A 8 -10.67 -11.55 -25.08
CA LEU A 8 -9.47 -12.35 -25.16
C LEU A 8 -8.62 -12.03 -23.91
N LEU A 9 -8.98 -12.65 -22.78
CA LEU A 9 -8.15 -12.64 -21.57
C LEU A 9 -6.90 -13.49 -21.85
N LYS A 10 -5.89 -12.86 -22.46
CA LYS A 10 -4.52 -13.38 -22.49
C LYS A 10 -3.85 -13.00 -21.18
N TYR A 11 -3.80 -13.95 -20.25
CA TYR A 11 -2.88 -13.87 -19.13
C TYR A 11 -1.46 -13.99 -19.68
N PHE A 12 -0.76 -12.87 -19.85
CA PHE A 12 0.70 -12.92 -19.82
C PHE A 12 1.08 -13.24 -18.38
N LYS A 13 1.28 -14.53 -18.09
CA LYS A 13 2.04 -14.94 -16.92
C LYS A 13 3.34 -14.15 -17.02
N ILE A 14 3.64 -13.35 -16.00
CA ILE A 14 4.89 -12.62 -15.85
C ILE A 14 5.99 -13.67 -15.58
N GLN A 15 6.26 -14.50 -16.58
CA GLN A 15 7.15 -15.67 -16.51
C GLN A 15 8.62 -15.25 -16.68
N LEU A 16 8.85 -14.05 -17.21
CA LEU A 16 10.20 -13.47 -17.35
C LEU A 16 10.79 -13.03 -16.00
N TRP A 17 9.96 -12.63 -15.03
CA TRP A 17 10.44 -12.05 -13.77
C TRP A 17 10.72 -13.09 -12.68
N GLU A 18 9.98 -14.20 -12.66
CA GLU A 18 10.34 -15.34 -11.80
C GLU A 18 11.72 -15.90 -12.18
N SER A 19 12.08 -15.84 -13.47
CA SER A 19 13.38 -16.30 -13.99
C SER A 19 14.55 -15.38 -13.59
N ILE A 20 14.36 -14.05 -13.61
CA ILE A 20 15.34 -13.08 -13.08
C ILE A 20 15.45 -13.18 -11.55
N MET A 21 14.33 -13.40 -10.85
CA MET A 21 14.32 -13.55 -9.38
C MET A 21 14.84 -14.89 -8.87
N LEU A 22 14.99 -15.90 -9.71
CA LEU A 22 15.64 -17.17 -9.36
C LEU A 22 17.14 -17.01 -9.10
N HIS A 23 17.76 -15.93 -9.58
CA HIS A 23 19.20 -15.65 -9.42
C HIS A 23 19.53 -14.58 -8.37
N MET A 24 18.52 -13.95 -7.74
CA MET A 24 18.75 -12.94 -6.68
C MET A 24 18.56 -13.57 -5.29
N GLY A 25 19.66 -14.12 -4.79
CA GLY A 25 19.78 -14.71 -3.45
C GLY A 25 19.92 -13.68 -2.33
N VAL A 26 20.43 -14.18 -1.21
CA VAL A 26 20.97 -13.37 -0.11
C VAL A 26 22.25 -12.68 -0.60
N LEU A 27 22.47 -11.43 -0.20
CA LEU A 27 23.70 -10.66 -0.48
C LEU A 27 24.35 -10.32 0.85
N SER A 28 25.64 -10.66 1.04
CA SER A 28 26.32 -10.28 2.27
C SER A 28 26.61 -8.77 2.29
N GLY A 29 26.71 -8.19 3.47
CA GLY A 29 27.12 -6.79 3.60
C GLY A 29 28.54 -6.55 3.10
N GLU A 30 29.43 -7.54 3.25
CA GLU A 30 30.79 -7.50 2.70
C GLU A 30 30.80 -7.40 1.18
N GLU A 31 30.07 -8.30 0.49
CA GLU A 31 29.93 -8.30 -0.98
C GLU A 31 29.30 -6.98 -1.48
N PHE A 32 28.34 -6.44 -0.72
CA PHE A 32 27.73 -5.16 -1.05
C PHE A 32 28.75 -4.02 -0.98
N VAL A 33 29.54 -3.93 0.10
CA VAL A 33 30.54 -2.87 0.28
C VAL A 33 31.66 -2.99 -0.74
N GLU A 34 32.13 -4.20 -1.05
CA GLU A 34 33.17 -4.40 -2.07
C GLU A 34 32.70 -3.87 -3.44
N LYS A 35 31.44 -4.13 -3.79
CA LYS A 35 30.90 -3.78 -5.11
C LYS A 35 30.36 -2.36 -5.22
N TYR A 36 29.70 -1.86 -4.18
CA TYR A 36 28.94 -0.60 -4.19
C TYR A 36 29.47 0.45 -3.22
N LEU A 37 30.48 0.12 -2.40
CA LEU A 37 31.11 0.97 -1.38
C LEU A 37 30.20 1.34 -0.20
N ASP A 38 29.10 2.06 -0.46
CA ASP A 38 28.16 2.53 0.54
C ASP A 38 26.77 2.82 -0.08
N HIS A 39 25.74 2.88 0.76
CA HIS A 39 24.38 3.22 0.34
C HIS A 39 24.03 4.72 0.53
N ASN A 40 24.95 5.56 1.04
CA ASN A 40 24.75 7.00 1.26
C ASN A 40 23.49 7.34 2.09
N ASP A 41 23.17 6.51 3.08
CA ASP A 41 22.09 6.78 4.05
C ASP A 41 22.77 7.16 5.37
N SER A 42 22.53 8.38 5.84
CA SER A 42 23.11 8.90 7.07
C SER A 42 22.50 8.27 8.33
N VAL A 43 21.38 7.56 8.20
CA VAL A 43 20.63 6.98 9.33
C VAL A 43 21.04 5.53 9.61
N THR A 44 21.52 4.80 8.60
CA THR A 44 21.83 3.38 8.70
C THR A 44 23.29 3.08 8.34
N THR A 45 23.78 1.91 8.75
CA THR A 45 25.12 1.43 8.39
C THR A 45 25.01 -0.01 7.91
N ILE A 46 25.84 -0.37 6.92
CA ILE A 46 25.92 -1.72 6.39
C ILE A 46 26.71 -2.57 7.38
N ASP A 47 26.06 -3.60 7.91
CA ASP A 47 26.71 -4.66 8.69
C ASP A 47 27.31 -5.68 7.72
N LYS A 48 28.64 -5.75 7.68
CA LYS A 48 29.39 -6.61 6.75
C LYS A 48 29.19 -8.10 7.05
N GLU A 49 28.94 -8.45 8.31
CA GLU A 49 28.72 -9.84 8.73
C GLU A 49 27.27 -10.29 8.49
N HIS A 50 26.38 -9.35 8.17
CA HIS A 50 24.98 -9.63 7.92
C HIS A 50 24.71 -10.09 6.49
N ASN A 51 23.70 -10.95 6.37
CA ASN A 51 23.22 -11.53 5.13
C ASN A 51 21.86 -10.92 4.78
N TYR A 52 21.84 -10.00 3.83
CA TYR A 52 20.65 -9.24 3.46
C TYR A 52 19.79 -9.99 2.45
N ALA A 53 18.49 -10.11 2.74
CA ALA A 53 17.54 -10.65 1.79
C ALA A 53 17.29 -9.63 0.66
N VAL A 54 17.66 -9.93 -0.57
CA VAL A 54 17.43 -9.02 -1.72
C VAL A 54 16.01 -9.15 -2.25
N ARG A 55 15.49 -10.38 -2.31
CA ARG A 55 14.23 -10.68 -2.99
C ARG A 55 12.99 -10.09 -2.31
N PRO A 56 12.73 -10.28 -1.00
CA PRO A 56 11.55 -9.69 -0.36
C PRO A 56 11.46 -8.15 -0.45
N PRO A 57 12.50 -7.36 -0.13
CA PRO A 57 12.44 -5.91 -0.24
C PRO A 57 12.36 -5.42 -1.68
N THR A 58 12.87 -6.19 -2.66
CA THR A 58 12.69 -5.87 -4.09
C THR A 58 11.25 -6.15 -4.56
N ARG A 59 10.62 -7.23 -4.08
CA ARG A 59 9.23 -7.59 -4.45
C ARG A 59 8.21 -6.58 -3.96
N HIS A 60 8.43 -6.01 -2.77
CA HIS A 60 7.49 -5.10 -2.13
C HIS A 60 7.11 -3.88 -3.02
N PRO A 61 8.05 -3.03 -3.49
CA PRO A 61 7.72 -1.86 -4.31
C PRO A 61 7.14 -2.25 -5.68
N ILE A 62 7.53 -3.39 -6.26
CA ILE A 62 7.00 -3.87 -7.53
C ILE A 62 5.51 -4.22 -7.40
N TYR A 63 5.15 -5.04 -6.41
CA TYR A 63 3.75 -5.40 -6.20
C TYR A 63 2.93 -4.24 -5.67
N GLU A 64 3.53 -3.33 -4.89
CA GLU A 64 2.84 -2.12 -4.47
C GLU A 64 2.53 -1.22 -5.67
N ASN A 65 3.45 -1.07 -6.62
CA ASN A 65 3.17 -0.32 -7.85
C ASN A 65 2.00 -0.90 -8.63
N PHE A 66 1.93 -2.23 -8.74
CA PHE A 66 0.79 -2.91 -9.35
C PHE A 66 -0.52 -2.61 -8.60
N ARG A 67 -0.53 -2.75 -7.26
CA ARG A 67 -1.72 -2.47 -6.44
C ARG A 67 -2.15 -1.02 -6.55
N VAL A 68 -1.23 -0.06 -6.55
CA VAL A 68 -1.54 1.37 -6.74
C VAL A 68 -2.21 1.62 -8.08
N LYS A 69 -1.71 1.02 -9.17
CA LYS A 69 -2.34 1.12 -10.50
C LYS A 69 -3.73 0.49 -10.53
N ALA A 70 -3.89 -0.69 -9.94
CA ALA A 70 -5.18 -1.37 -9.83
C ALA A 70 -6.19 -0.55 -8.99
N PHE A 71 -5.75 -0.02 -7.84
CA PHE A 71 -6.55 0.82 -6.96
C PHE A 71 -7.01 2.09 -7.68
N LYS A 72 -6.11 2.77 -8.41
CA LYS A 72 -6.45 3.93 -9.24
C LYS A 72 -7.49 3.60 -10.31
N ALA A 73 -7.34 2.46 -11.00
CA ALA A 73 -8.30 2.03 -12.01
C ALA A 73 -9.67 1.76 -11.38
N LEU A 74 -9.71 1.08 -10.23
CA LEU A 74 -10.94 0.80 -9.50
C LEU A 74 -11.62 2.07 -9.00
N LEU A 75 -10.89 3.08 -8.54
CA LEU A 75 -11.46 4.37 -8.15
C LEU A 75 -12.21 5.08 -9.29
N SER A 76 -11.90 4.76 -10.54
CA SER A 76 -12.57 5.34 -11.72
C SER A 76 -13.86 4.59 -12.11
N ALA A 77 -14.14 3.44 -11.50
CA ALA A 77 -15.35 2.67 -11.73
C ALA A 77 -16.59 3.30 -11.05
N ALA A 78 -17.78 2.86 -11.44
CA ALA A 78 -19.03 3.29 -10.81
C ALA A 78 -19.05 2.90 -9.31
N PRO A 79 -19.43 3.84 -8.41
CA PRO A 79 -19.54 3.56 -6.98
C PRO A 79 -20.46 2.38 -6.67
N SER A 80 -19.94 1.38 -5.96
CA SER A 80 -20.70 0.21 -5.53
C SER A 80 -20.01 -0.51 -4.36
N ASN A 81 -20.75 -1.36 -3.65
CA ASN A 81 -20.16 -2.23 -2.63
C ASN A 81 -19.09 -3.16 -3.22
N TYR A 82 -19.29 -3.66 -4.44
CA TYR A 82 -18.29 -4.48 -5.12
C TYR A 82 -16.98 -3.72 -5.37
N GLN A 83 -17.09 -2.44 -5.76
CA GLN A 83 -15.92 -1.57 -5.90
C GLN A 83 -15.21 -1.37 -4.55
N LEU A 84 -15.96 -1.05 -3.48
CA LEU A 84 -15.40 -0.86 -2.15
C LEU A 84 -14.73 -2.13 -1.62
N SER A 85 -15.35 -3.30 -1.80
CA SER A 85 -14.76 -4.60 -1.45
C SER A 85 -13.46 -4.84 -2.22
N ALA A 86 -13.44 -4.61 -3.54
CA ALA A 86 -12.24 -4.80 -4.34
C ALA A 86 -11.10 -3.84 -3.92
N LEU A 87 -11.42 -2.58 -3.63
CA LEU A 87 -10.46 -1.60 -3.08
C LEU A 87 -9.93 -2.05 -1.71
N GLY A 88 -10.82 -2.53 -0.84
CA GLY A 88 -10.47 -3.01 0.49
C GLY A 88 -9.57 -4.25 0.48
N GLU A 89 -9.83 -5.20 -0.41
CA GLU A 89 -8.97 -6.36 -0.62
C GLU A 89 -7.54 -5.94 -1.03
N LEU A 90 -7.42 -4.96 -1.94
CA LEU A 90 -6.10 -4.42 -2.30
C LEU A 90 -5.40 -3.77 -1.10
N MET A 91 -6.12 -3.15 -0.17
CA MET A 91 -5.55 -2.58 1.06
C MET A 91 -5.01 -3.66 1.99
N TYR A 92 -5.67 -4.81 2.10
CA TYR A 92 -5.21 -5.93 2.93
C TYR A 92 -4.04 -6.72 2.34
N GLN A 93 -3.91 -6.76 1.01
CA GLN A 93 -2.83 -7.49 0.32
C GLN A 93 -1.42 -6.94 0.56
N LEU A 94 -1.31 -5.73 1.12
CA LEU A 94 -0.03 -5.10 1.47
C LEU A 94 0.75 -5.86 2.54
N GLN A 95 0.08 -6.68 3.35
CA GLN A 95 0.64 -7.28 4.55
C GLN A 95 0.85 -8.79 4.36
N CYS A 96 1.82 -9.18 3.53
CA CYS A 96 2.15 -10.60 3.35
C CYS A 96 3.62 -10.91 2.98
N LEU A 97 4.56 -9.97 3.17
CA LEU A 97 5.98 -10.20 2.81
C LEU A 97 6.97 -10.12 3.97
N TRP A 98 6.52 -9.82 5.19
CA TRP A 98 7.37 -9.75 6.37
C TRP A 98 6.62 -10.26 7.60
N SER A 99 7.17 -11.28 8.26
CA SER A 99 6.73 -11.78 9.58
C SER A 99 7.05 -10.82 10.73
N TRP A 100 7.62 -9.64 10.45
CA TRP A 100 8.07 -8.66 11.44
C TRP A 100 7.16 -7.43 11.54
N VAL A 101 6.33 -7.16 10.52
CA VAL A 101 5.23 -6.21 10.69
C VAL A 101 4.16 -6.96 11.45
N ARG A 102 4.25 -6.91 12.79
CA ARG A 102 3.12 -7.12 13.70
C ARG A 102 1.88 -6.67 12.97
N TRP A 103 0.91 -7.57 12.76
CA TRP A 103 -0.41 -7.18 12.26
C TRP A 103 -0.82 -5.94 13.03
N ASP A 104 -0.98 -4.83 12.32
CA ASP A 104 -1.31 -3.60 13.01
C ASP A 104 -2.66 -3.85 13.65
N ARG A 105 -2.71 -3.70 14.98
CA ARG A 105 -3.88 -4.10 15.75
C ARG A 105 -5.12 -3.33 15.29
N LEU A 106 -5.00 -2.12 14.75
CA LEU A 106 -6.12 -1.41 14.14
C LEU A 106 -6.58 -2.08 12.85
N VAL A 107 -5.67 -2.51 11.97
CA VAL A 107 -6.04 -3.25 10.74
C VAL A 107 -6.79 -4.52 11.09
N ASN A 108 -6.36 -5.26 12.12
CA ASN A 108 -7.06 -6.45 12.58
C ASN A 108 -8.43 -6.12 13.17
N LEU A 109 -8.55 -5.09 13.99
CA LEU A 109 -9.85 -4.65 14.52
C LEU A 109 -10.82 -4.25 13.40
N VAL A 110 -10.34 -3.61 12.33
CA VAL A 110 -11.18 -3.31 11.15
C VAL A 110 -11.63 -4.59 10.46
N LYS A 111 -10.74 -5.57 10.27
CA LYS A 111 -11.10 -6.89 9.69
C LYS A 111 -12.12 -7.62 10.55
N GLU A 112 -11.91 -7.67 11.86
CA GLU A 112 -12.84 -8.28 12.81
C GLU A 112 -14.22 -7.62 12.72
N MET A 113 -14.26 -6.29 12.70
CA MET A 113 -15.49 -5.50 12.59
C MET A 113 -16.22 -5.70 11.25
N GLN A 114 -15.46 -5.92 10.16
CA GLN A 114 -15.99 -6.28 8.85
C GLN A 114 -16.58 -7.70 8.84
N HIS A 115 -15.94 -8.66 9.54
CA HIS A 115 -16.37 -10.06 9.56
C HIS A 115 -17.45 -10.37 10.62
N SER A 116 -17.55 -9.58 11.69
CA SER A 116 -18.55 -9.78 12.75
C SER A 116 -19.99 -9.52 12.31
N GLN A 117 -20.21 -8.95 11.12
CA GLN A 117 -21.54 -8.69 10.55
C GLN A 117 -22.15 -9.90 9.83
N SER A 118 -22.03 -11.08 10.41
CA SER A 118 -22.62 -12.31 9.88
C SER A 118 -24.00 -12.59 10.49
N SER A 119 -25.03 -11.82 10.09
CA SER A 119 -26.44 -12.25 10.24
C SER A 119 -27.41 -11.34 9.45
N GLU A 120 -27.76 -11.80 8.24
CA GLU A 120 -29.00 -11.60 7.46
C GLU A 120 -29.68 -10.22 7.27
N SER A 121 -29.22 -9.11 7.86
CA SER A 121 -29.90 -7.81 7.64
C SER A 121 -29.02 -6.57 7.71
N GLU A 122 -27.74 -6.70 8.05
CA GLU A 122 -26.87 -5.55 8.24
C GLU A 122 -25.89 -5.38 7.07
N ASP A 123 -26.02 -4.24 6.42
CA ASP A 123 -25.20 -3.83 5.29
C ASP A 123 -23.74 -3.65 5.72
N VAL A 124 -22.81 -4.38 5.08
CA VAL A 124 -21.36 -4.20 5.31
C VAL A 124 -20.97 -2.74 5.06
N THR A 125 -20.33 -2.13 6.06
CA THR A 125 -20.01 -0.70 6.09
C THR A 125 -18.52 -0.40 6.02
N LEU A 126 -17.65 -1.27 6.54
CA LEU A 126 -16.19 -1.18 6.42
C LEU A 126 -15.70 -2.26 5.44
N PHE A 127 -14.77 -1.90 4.57
CA PHE A 127 -14.36 -2.76 3.45
C PHE A 127 -12.87 -3.09 3.44
N GLY A 128 -12.03 -2.23 4.04
CA GLY A 128 -10.59 -2.44 4.03
C GLY A 128 -9.81 -1.50 4.94
N ALA A 129 -8.60 -1.91 5.32
CA ALA A 129 -7.65 -1.07 6.02
C ALA A 129 -6.20 -1.36 5.60
N LYS A 130 -5.35 -0.33 5.61
CA LYS A 130 -3.90 -0.46 5.41
C LYS A 130 -3.14 0.52 6.31
N ILE A 131 -1.95 0.13 6.73
CA ILE A 131 -0.98 1.05 7.32
C ILE A 131 -0.55 2.05 6.23
N THR A 132 -0.35 3.31 6.62
CA THR A 132 0.14 4.40 5.76
C THR A 132 1.17 5.25 6.51
N GLY A 133 2.02 5.97 5.77
CA GLY A 133 3.18 6.68 6.31
C GLY A 133 4.49 5.92 6.10
N GLY A 134 5.54 6.30 6.85
CA GLY A 134 6.91 5.77 6.69
C GLY A 134 7.14 4.32 7.13
N GLY A 135 6.11 3.63 7.64
CA GLY A 135 6.28 2.35 8.34
C GLY A 135 6.86 2.55 9.76
N SER A 136 6.71 1.55 10.64
CA SER A 136 7.08 1.60 12.08
C SER A 136 6.06 2.23 13.03
N GLY A 137 4.79 2.30 12.62
CA GLY A 137 3.71 2.92 13.40
C GLY A 137 3.32 4.29 12.84
N GLY A 138 2.14 4.78 13.23
CA GLY A 138 1.63 6.07 12.78
C GLY A 138 0.15 6.05 12.47
N THR A 139 -0.23 5.68 11.25
CA THR A 139 -1.58 5.87 10.74
C THR A 139 -2.09 4.66 9.98
N VAL A 140 -3.36 4.31 10.20
CA VAL A 140 -4.09 3.33 9.40
C VAL A 140 -5.17 4.06 8.62
N CYS A 141 -5.19 3.84 7.30
CA CYS A 141 -6.25 4.28 6.42
C CYS A 141 -7.32 3.19 6.37
N VAL A 142 -8.58 3.58 6.56
CA VAL A 142 -9.75 2.68 6.49
C VAL A 142 -10.65 3.17 5.36
N ILE A 143 -11.19 2.23 4.57
CA ILE A 143 -12.21 2.51 3.56
C ILE A 143 -13.56 1.94 4.00
N GLY A 144 -14.59 2.77 3.92
CA GLY A 144 -15.94 2.45 4.37
C GLY A 144 -17.01 3.27 3.63
N ARG A 145 -18.27 2.90 3.80
CA ARG A 145 -19.40 3.74 3.37
C ARG A 145 -19.43 5.01 4.22
N ASN A 146 -19.80 6.13 3.61
CA ASN A 146 -20.06 7.35 4.34
C ASN A 146 -21.46 7.30 4.98
N CYS A 147 -21.57 6.65 6.14
CA CYS A 147 -22.83 6.54 6.88
C CYS A 147 -22.56 6.51 8.40
N LEU A 148 -23.60 6.76 9.19
CA LEU A 148 -23.54 6.82 10.65
C LEU A 148 -22.92 5.54 11.25
N ARG A 149 -23.34 4.38 10.75
CA ARG A 149 -22.87 3.07 11.19
C ARG A 149 -21.37 2.89 11.01
N SER A 150 -20.79 3.34 9.88
CA SER A 150 -19.34 3.30 9.70
C SER A 150 -18.63 4.13 10.77
N ASN A 151 -19.16 5.30 11.13
CA ASN A 151 -18.56 6.16 12.15
C ASN A 151 -18.65 5.52 13.54
N GLU A 152 -19.78 4.90 13.89
CA GLU A 152 -19.95 4.13 15.13
C GLU A 152 -18.90 3.01 15.23
N GLN A 153 -18.68 2.27 14.14
CA GLN A 153 -17.67 1.23 14.09
C GLN A 153 -16.24 1.76 14.24
N ILE A 154 -15.92 2.92 13.65
CA ILE A 154 -14.59 3.55 13.83
C ILE A 154 -14.38 3.97 15.30
N ILE A 155 -15.40 4.51 15.96
CA ILE A 155 -15.35 4.84 17.40
C ILE A 155 -15.14 3.57 18.22
N GLU A 156 -15.85 2.50 17.91
CA GLU A 156 -15.70 1.22 18.60
C GLU A 156 -14.28 0.65 18.42
N ILE A 157 -13.72 0.70 17.21
CA ILE A 157 -12.33 0.30 16.94
C ILE A 157 -11.35 1.12 17.77
N GLN A 158 -11.54 2.44 17.86
CA GLN A 158 -10.73 3.33 18.70
C GLN A 158 -10.80 2.93 20.17
N GLN A 159 -12.00 2.63 20.70
CA GLN A 159 -12.21 2.20 22.08
C GLN A 159 -11.55 0.84 22.36
N ARG A 160 -11.76 -0.15 21.49
CA ARG A 160 -11.14 -1.48 21.60
C ARG A 160 -9.61 -1.39 21.56
N TYR A 161 -9.06 -0.55 20.68
CA TYR A 161 -7.62 -0.32 20.61
C TYR A 161 -7.07 0.35 21.88
N LYS A 162 -7.77 1.37 22.40
CA LYS A 162 -7.40 2.04 23.66
C LYS A 162 -7.45 1.09 24.85
N ALA A 163 -8.50 0.28 24.97
CA ALA A 163 -8.62 -0.71 26.04
C ALA A 163 -7.46 -1.71 26.01
N ALA A 164 -7.02 -2.11 24.81
CA ALA A 164 -5.98 -3.11 24.64
C ALA A 164 -4.54 -2.58 24.73
N THR A 165 -4.31 -1.28 24.52
CA THR A 165 -2.96 -0.70 24.40
C THR A 165 -2.69 0.49 25.30
N GLY A 166 -3.73 1.09 25.89
CA GLY A 166 -3.67 2.37 26.61
C GLY A 166 -3.66 3.61 25.69
N PHE A 167 -3.48 3.45 24.37
CA PHE A 167 -3.37 4.55 23.42
C PHE A 167 -4.69 4.81 22.69
N SER A 168 -5.11 6.08 22.63
CA SER A 168 -6.29 6.49 21.87
C SER A 168 -5.85 7.05 20.51
N PRO A 169 -6.04 6.31 19.39
CA PRO A 169 -5.64 6.81 18.08
C PRO A 169 -6.51 8.01 17.69
N TYR A 170 -5.93 9.02 17.05
CA TYR A 170 -6.68 10.16 16.54
C TYR A 170 -7.36 9.80 15.21
N VAL A 171 -8.64 10.15 15.06
CA VAL A 171 -9.40 9.92 13.83
C VAL A 171 -9.31 11.19 12.97
N PHE A 172 -8.66 11.06 11.80
CA PHE A 172 -8.67 12.09 10.78
C PHE A 172 -9.81 11.84 9.81
N GLU A 173 -10.67 12.85 9.60
CA GLU A 173 -11.76 12.80 8.63
C GLU A 173 -11.75 14.02 7.70
N GLY A 174 -12.37 13.86 6.53
CA GLY A 174 -12.44 14.88 5.50
C GLY A 174 -11.23 14.92 4.56
N SER A 175 -11.27 15.87 3.64
CA SER A 175 -10.16 16.17 2.72
C SER A 175 -9.80 17.64 2.85
N SER A 176 -8.51 17.96 2.90
CA SER A 176 -8.06 19.34 2.85
C SER A 176 -7.93 19.82 1.41
N PRO A 177 -8.16 21.12 1.14
CA PRO A 177 -7.72 21.75 -0.10
C PRO A 177 -6.24 21.46 -0.38
N GLY A 178 -5.95 20.72 -1.44
CA GLY A 178 -4.58 20.43 -1.86
C GLY A 178 -3.95 21.56 -2.68
N ALA A 179 -2.73 21.34 -3.16
CA ALA A 179 -2.02 22.25 -4.06
C ALA A 179 -2.81 22.58 -5.34
N ALA A 180 -3.76 21.74 -5.75
CA ALA A 180 -4.67 22.05 -6.86
C ALA A 180 -5.59 23.26 -6.57
N LYS A 181 -5.98 23.48 -5.31
CA LYS A 181 -6.82 24.62 -4.90
C LYS A 181 -5.98 25.86 -4.57
N PHE A 182 -4.77 25.70 -4.06
CA PHE A 182 -3.91 26.82 -3.65
C PHE A 182 -2.81 27.21 -4.65
N GLY A 183 -2.64 26.45 -5.74
CA GLY A 183 -1.53 26.61 -6.69
C GLY A 183 -0.28 25.82 -6.29
N HIS A 184 0.66 25.69 -7.22
CA HIS A 184 1.94 25.01 -7.01
C HIS A 184 3.08 25.74 -7.74
N LEU A 185 4.29 25.66 -7.20
CA LEU A 185 5.50 26.11 -7.90
C LEU A 185 5.91 25.04 -8.92
N ASN A 186 6.06 25.42 -10.18
CA ASN A 186 6.55 24.55 -11.23
C ASN A 186 8.03 24.85 -11.48
N ILE A 187 8.91 23.97 -11.01
CA ILE A 187 10.35 24.09 -11.21
C ILE A 187 10.69 23.38 -12.53
N ARG A 188 11.13 24.14 -13.53
CA ARG A 188 11.66 23.60 -14.78
C ARG A 188 13.17 23.62 -14.73
N LEU A 189 13.79 22.50 -15.09
CA LEU A 189 15.23 22.46 -15.35
C LEU A 189 15.54 23.34 -16.56
N ARG A 190 16.50 24.25 -16.41
CA ARG A 190 16.98 25.08 -17.51
C ARG A 190 17.68 24.16 -18.51
N SER A 191 17.16 24.05 -19.73
CA SER A 191 17.85 23.35 -20.81
C SER A 191 19.19 24.04 -21.04
N SER A 192 20.29 23.31 -20.87
CA SER A 192 21.60 23.81 -21.29
C SER A 192 21.61 23.90 -22.81
N SER A 193 21.73 25.11 -23.34
CA SER A 193 22.12 25.32 -24.73
C SER A 193 23.54 24.78 -24.87
N LYS A 194 23.69 23.57 -25.42
CA LYS A 194 24.96 23.16 -26.01
C LYS A 194 25.12 23.99 -27.28
N GLU A 195 25.85 25.10 -27.19
CA GLU A 195 26.47 25.71 -28.35
C GLU A 195 27.45 24.68 -28.92
N TYR A 196 27.09 24.06 -30.04
CA TYR A 196 28.07 23.43 -30.90
C TYR A 196 28.85 24.57 -31.56
N CYS A 197 30.14 24.67 -31.29
CA CYS A 197 31.05 25.46 -32.11
C CYS A 197 31.19 24.75 -33.46
N ASP A 198 31.06 25.54 -34.54
CA ASP A 198 31.20 25.12 -35.94
C ASP A 198 32.54 24.40 -36.25
#